data_AF-A0AA50P5S2-F1
#
_entry.id   AF-A0AA50P5S2-F1
#
_cell.length_a   1.000
_cell.length_b   1.000
_cell.length_c   1.000
_cell.angle_alpha   90.00
_cell.angle_beta   90.00
_cell.angle_gamma   90.00
#
_symmetry.space_group_name_H-M   'P 1'
#
loop_
_entity.id
_entity.type
_entity.pdbx_description
1 polymer ?
#
loop_
_entity_poly.entity_id
_entity_poly.type
_entity_poly.pdbx_seq_one_letter_code
_entity_poly.pdbx_strand_id
1 'polypeptide(L)' 'VDAKMNTISSCNYDGSGRRLILYSTDVLRHPFSITTFEDYVYWTDWDKTAVYRANKFNGK' A
#
# COMPACT_ATOMS: atom_id res chain seq x y z
N VAL A 1 -0.61 -4.64 -3.17
CA VAL A 1 0.19 -4.63 -1.93
C VAL A 1 0.92 -5.96 -1.85
N ASP A 2 2.15 -5.98 -1.36
CA ASP A 2 2.98 -7.18 -1.29
C ASP A 2 3.61 -7.27 0.10
N ALA A 3 3.20 -8.29 0.87
CA ALA A 3 3.67 -8.53 2.22
C ALA A 3 5.12 -9.05 2.26
N LYS A 4 5.55 -9.82 1.26
CA LYS A 4 6.91 -10.38 1.24
C LYS A 4 7.93 -9.28 0.95
N MET A 5 7.57 -8.35 0.07
CA MET A 5 8.40 -7.24 -0.36
C MET A 5 8.24 -5.99 0.53
N ASN A 6 7.24 -5.97 1.43
CA ASN A 6 6.87 -4.80 2.24
C ASN A 6 6.56 -3.55 1.38
N THR A 7 5.81 -3.73 0.29
CA THR A 7 5.52 -2.64 -0.67
C THR A 7 4.05 -2.45 -1.00
N ILE A 8 3.66 -1.20 -1.26
CA ILE A 8 2.46 -0.84 -2.01
C ILE A 8 2.92 -0.25 -3.34
N SER A 9 2.41 -0.79 -4.45
CA SER A 9 2.66 -0.31 -5.81
C SER A 9 1.35 -0.04 -6.53
N SER A 10 1.39 0.81 -7.55
CA SER A 10 0.26 1.13 -8.43
C SER A 10 0.69 0.97 -9.88
N CYS A 11 -0.22 0.63 -10.79
CA CYS A 11 -0.02 0.65 -12.24
C CYS A 11 -1.31 1.09 -12.94
N ASN A 12 -1.21 1.41 -14.23
CA ASN A 12 -2.36 1.62 -15.10
C ASN A 12 -3.06 0.29 -15.37
N TYR A 13 -4.31 0.35 -15.87
CA TYR A 13 -5.09 -0.86 -16.18
C TYR A 13 -4.49 -1.71 -17.31
N ASP A 14 -3.72 -1.10 -18.20
CA ASP A 14 -2.95 -1.79 -19.25
C ASP A 14 -1.62 -2.38 -18.73
N GLY A 15 -1.34 -2.25 -17.43
CA GLY A 15 -0.09 -2.69 -16.80
C GLY A 15 1.08 -1.72 -16.93
N SER A 16 0.94 -0.64 -17.71
CA SER A 16 1.97 0.39 -17.84
C SER A 16 2.06 1.27 -16.58
N GLY A 17 3.08 2.12 -16.52
CA GLY A 17 3.18 3.12 -15.45
C GLY A 17 3.30 2.54 -14.04
N ARG A 18 3.83 1.32 -13.90
CA ARG A 18 4.05 0.72 -12.58
C ARG A 18 5.00 1.59 -11.76
N ARG A 19 4.56 2.01 -10.57
CA ARG A 19 5.34 2.80 -9.62
C ARG A 19 5.18 2.31 -8.20
N LEU A 20 6.24 2.43 -7.42
CA LEU A 20 6.23 2.21 -5.98
C LEU A 20 5.57 3.40 -5.29
N ILE A 21 4.56 3.15 -4.45
CA ILE A 21 3.89 4.17 -3.65
C ILE A 21 4.50 4.25 -2.26
N LEU A 22 4.65 3.11 -1.59
CA LEU A 22 5.18 3.02 -0.24
C LEU A 22 6.04 1.77 -0.10
N TYR A 23 7.19 1.92 0.55
CA TYR A 23 7.98 0.82 1.10
C TYR A 23 8.19 1.09 2.59
N SER A 24 7.86 0.12 3.43
CA SER A 24 8.10 0.23 4.87
C SER A 24 8.05 -1.13 5.53
N THR A 25 9.13 -1.52 6.19
CA THR A 25 9.21 -2.78 6.95
C THR A 25 8.45 -2.73 8.29
N ASP A 26 8.02 -1.56 8.74
CA ASP A 26 7.29 -1.41 10.02
C ASP A 26 5.77 -1.44 9.85
N VAL A 27 5.24 -0.77 8.81
CA VAL A 27 3.78 -0.65 8.59
C VAL A 27 3.22 -1.55 7.47
N LEU A 28 4.09 -2.26 6.75
CA LEU A 28 3.72 -3.25 5.71
C LEU A 28 4.31 -4.63 6.01
N ARG A 29 4.40 -4.99 7.29
CA ARG A 29 5.00 -6.25 7.72
C ARG A 29 4.11 -7.46 7.43
N HIS A 30 2.80 -7.32 7.62
CA HIS A 30 1.83 -8.34 7.25
C HIS A 30 0.51 -7.74 6.74
N PRO A 31 0.55 -6.97 5.64
CA PRO A 31 -0.64 -6.36 5.06
C PRO A 31 -1.53 -7.41 4.43
N PHE A 32 -2.85 -7.27 4.59
CA PHE A 32 -3.82 -8.23 4.08
C PHE A 32 -4.77 -7.62 3.04
N SER A 33 -5.61 -6.67 3.45
CA SER A 33 -6.60 -6.03 2.57
C SER A 33 -6.19 -4.60 2.24
N ILE A 34 -6.65 -4.09 1.10
CA ILE A 34 -6.35 -2.75 0.61
C ILE A 34 -7.57 -2.16 -0.10
N THR A 35 -7.82 -0.87 0.11
CA THR A 35 -8.88 -0.10 -0.59
C THR A 35 -8.41 1.32 -0.87
N THR A 36 -9.13 2.04 -1.73
CA THR A 36 -8.83 3.44 -2.09
C THR A 36 -10.04 4.32 -1.85
N PHE A 37 -9.80 5.54 -1.36
CA PHE A 37 -10.81 6.58 -1.24
C PHE A 37 -10.12 7.94 -1.35
N GLU A 38 -10.66 8.81 -2.22
CA GLU A 38 -10.03 10.09 -2.57
C GLU A 38 -8.55 9.93 -2.90
N ASP A 39 -7.67 10.75 -2.32
CA ASP A 39 -6.22 10.75 -2.55
C ASP A 39 -5.48 9.69 -1.74
N TYR A 40 -6.19 8.85 -0.98
CA TYR A 40 -5.58 7.91 -0.04
C TYR A 40 -5.80 6.46 -0.42
N VAL A 41 -4.80 5.65 -0.08
CA VAL A 41 -4.88 4.20 -0.01
C VAL A 41 -4.93 3.78 1.45
N TYR A 42 -5.80 2.84 1.77
CA TYR A 42 -5.99 2.30 3.11
C TYR A 42 -5.67 0.80 3.09
N TRP A 43 -4.97 0.30 4.10
CA TRP A 43 -4.70 -1.14 4.21
C TRP A 43 -4.81 -1.62 5.65
N THR A 44 -5.12 -2.91 5.81
CA THR A 44 -5.09 -3.60 7.09
C THR A 44 -3.77 -4.34 7.25
N ASP A 45 -3.18 -4.30 8.45
CA ASP A 45 -1.99 -5.08 8.82
C ASP A 45 -2.31 -5.99 10.02
N TRP A 46 -1.99 -7.28 9.90
CA TRP A 46 -2.27 -8.29 10.94
C TRP A 46 -1.24 -8.31 12.07
N ASP A 47 0.00 -7.85 11.86
CA ASP A 47 1.02 -7.79 12.92
C ASP A 47 0.66 -6.69 13.92
N LYS A 48 0.26 -5.53 13.41
CA LYS A 48 -0.07 -4.36 14.24
C LYS A 48 -1.56 -4.26 14.57
N THR A 49 -2.40 -5.12 13.98
CA THR A 49 -3.87 -5.11 14.14
C THR A 49 -4.47 -3.72 13.93
N ALA A 50 -4.01 -3.03 12.87
CA ALA A 50 -4.35 -1.63 12.62
C ALA A 50 -4.74 -1.40 11.15
N VAL A 51 -5.48 -0.30 10.93
CA VAL A 51 -5.73 0.26 9.59
C VAL A 51 -4.80 1.45 9.40
N TYR A 52 -4.00 1.40 8.35
CA TYR A 52 -3.11 2.49 7.96
C TYR A 52 -3.63 3.19 6.71
N ARG A 53 -3.14 4.40 6.47
CA ARG A 53 -3.35 5.12 5.21
C ARG A 53 -2.08 5.82 4.74
N ALA A 54 -2.00 6.02 3.43
CA ALA A 54 -0.98 6.84 2.79
C ALA A 54 -1.56 7.49 1.54
N ASN A 55 -1.03 8.63 1.11
CA ASN A 55 -1.43 9.27 -0.13
C ASN A 55 -1.00 8.39 -1.33
N LYS A 56 -1.94 8.07 -2.22
CA LYS A 56 -1.76 7.14 -3.33
C LYS A 56 -0.85 7.63 -4.46
N PHE A 57 -0.40 8.89 -4.39
CA PHE A 57 0.50 9.51 -5.36
C PHE A 57 1.93 9.65 -4.87
N ASN A 58 2.13 9.91 -3.57
CA ASN A 58 3.45 10.22 -3.01
C ASN A 58 3.84 9.40 -1.77
N GLY A 59 2.96 8.54 -1.27
CA GLY A 59 3.24 7.65 -0.14
C GLY A 59 3.30 8.33 1.23
N LYS A 60 2.94 9.61 1.34
CA LYS A 60 2.93 10.38 2.60
C LYS A 60 1.62 10.27 3.37
#